data_AF-A0A5K7X6D2-F1
#
_entry.id   AF-A0A5K7X6D2-F1
#
_cell.length_a   1.000
_cell.length_b   1.000
_cell.length_c   1.000
_cell.angle_alpha   90.00
_cell.angle_beta   90.00
_cell.angle_gamma   90.00
#
_symmetry.space_group_name_H-M   'P 1'
#
loop_
_entity.id
_entity.type
_entity.pdbx_description
1 polymer ?
#
loop_
_entity_poly.entity_id
_entity_poly.type
_entity_poly.pdbx_seq_one_letter_code
_entity_poly.pdbx_strand_id
1 'polypeptide(L)'
;MIRHVFNYESRSEPLLSRNGFARRLGINLLAAFVLIAISLLAGMAGYHHFESMAWIDAFANASMILSGMGPLQPMETWGGKCFAGWYALYSGLALILISGLILAPILHRLMHRFHLDTEDDEEAEERGSK
;
A
#
# COMPACT_ATOMS: atom_id res chain seq x y z
N MET A 1 -6.50 -12.29 13.61
CA MET A 1 -5.86 -12.16 12.28
C MET A 1 -5.18 -10.79 12.09
N ILE A 2 -5.76 -9.68 12.57
CA ILE A 2 -5.17 -8.31 12.48
C ILE A 2 -3.91 -8.11 13.35
N ARG A 3 -3.76 -8.88 14.45
CA ARG A 3 -2.67 -8.74 15.43
C ARG A 3 -1.25 -8.99 14.90
N HIS A 4 -1.07 -9.63 13.74
CA HIS A 4 0.29 -9.87 13.19
C HIS A 4 0.80 -8.76 12.28
N VAL A 5 -0.05 -7.82 11.88
CA VAL A 5 0.34 -6.71 11.01
C VAL A 5 1.14 -5.63 11.77
N PHE A 6 1.03 -5.61 13.10
CA PHE A 6 1.62 -4.57 13.96
C PHE A 6 2.78 -5.04 14.85
N ASN A 7 3.19 -6.31 14.81
CA ASN A 7 4.38 -6.75 15.54
C ASN A 7 5.65 -6.41 14.73
N TYR A 8 6.10 -5.17 14.89
CA TYR A 8 7.44 -4.76 14.53
C TYR A 8 8.43 -5.25 15.59
N GLU A 9 9.61 -5.69 15.15
CA GLU A 9 10.67 -6.21 16.00
C GLU A 9 11.11 -5.15 17.02
N SER A 10 11.39 -5.60 18.25
CA SER A 10 12.06 -4.79 19.27
C SER A 10 13.47 -4.44 18.80
N ARG A 11 14.00 -3.26 19.21
CA ARG A 11 15.36 -2.75 18.88
C ARG A 11 16.50 -3.78 19.08
N SER A 12 16.27 -4.83 19.86
CA SER A 12 17.27 -5.80 20.31
C SER A 12 17.23 -7.14 19.56
N GLU A 13 16.32 -7.33 18.59
CA GLU A 13 16.22 -8.59 17.85
C GLU A 13 17.10 -8.56 16.59
N PRO A 14 17.87 -9.64 16.33
CA PRO A 14 18.72 -9.72 15.14
C PRO A 14 17.85 -9.62 13.88
N LEU A 15 18.30 -8.84 12.89
CA LEU A 15 17.59 -8.64 11.62
C LEU A 15 16.97 -9.95 11.12
N LEU A 16 15.64 -9.96 10.96
CA LEU A 16 14.89 -11.07 10.38
C LEU A 16 15.64 -11.66 9.18
N SER A 17 15.84 -12.99 9.20
CA SER A 17 16.47 -13.71 8.09
C SER A 17 15.84 -13.29 6.75
N ARG A 18 16.64 -13.27 5.67
CA ARG A 18 16.17 -12.83 4.33
C ARG A 18 14.85 -13.51 3.92
N ASN A 19 14.64 -14.78 4.34
CA ASN A 19 13.43 -15.55 4.10
C ASN A 19 12.21 -15.05 4.90
N GLY A 20 12.40 -14.67 6.17
CA GLY A 20 11.33 -14.11 6.99
C GLY A 20 10.88 -12.73 6.51
N PHE A 21 11.82 -11.89 6.07
CA PHE A 21 11.52 -10.61 5.42
C PHE A 21 10.76 -10.78 4.11
N ALA A 22 11.22 -11.69 3.23
CA ALA A 22 10.55 -11.98 1.97
C ALA A 22 9.10 -12.47 2.18
N ARG A 23 8.86 -13.28 3.22
CA ARG A 23 7.50 -13.70 3.59
C ARG A 23 6.64 -12.54 4.05
N ARG A 24 7.14 -11.63 4.90
CA ARG A 24 6.41 -10.43 5.35
C ARG A 24 6.05 -9.53 4.16
N LEU A 25 7.01 -9.27 3.27
CA LEU A 25 6.77 -8.49 2.06
C LEU A 25 5.74 -9.17 1.15
N GLY A 26 5.85 -10.49 0.95
CA GLY A 26 4.88 -11.25 0.15
C GLY A 26 3.46 -11.19 0.71
N ILE A 27 3.28 -11.28 2.03
CA ILE A 27 1.96 -11.14 2.68
C ILE A 27 1.42 -9.71 2.50
N ASN A 28 2.24 -8.68 2.68
CA ASN A 28 1.82 -7.29 2.49
C ASN A 28 1.46 -6.99 1.03
N LEU A 29 2.23 -7.51 0.08
CA LEU A 29 1.92 -7.40 -1.35
C LEU A 29 0.62 -8.11 -1.72
N LEU A 30 0.39 -9.32 -1.18
CA LEU A 30 -0.86 -10.03 -1.40
C LEU A 30 -2.06 -9.27 -0.81
N ALA A 31 -1.92 -8.74 0.40
CA ALA A 31 -2.96 -7.93 1.02
C ALA A 31 -3.24 -6.65 0.23
N ALA A 32 -2.19 -5.96 -0.24
CA ALA A 32 -2.32 -4.81 -1.13
C ALA A 32 -3.05 -5.17 -2.44
N PHE A 33 -2.68 -6.28 -3.06
CA PHE A 33 -3.30 -6.76 -4.30
C PHE A 33 -4.79 -7.06 -4.10
N VAL A 34 -5.15 -7.75 -3.01
CA VAL A 34 -6.56 -8.05 -2.68
C VAL A 34 -7.35 -6.76 -2.44
N LEU A 35 -6.79 -5.78 -1.73
CA LEU A 35 -7.42 -4.49 -1.53
C LEU A 35 -7.65 -3.76 -2.86
N ILE A 36 -6.64 -3.70 -3.73
CA ILE A 36 -6.75 -3.10 -5.07
C ILE A 36 -7.85 -3.79 -5.87
N ALA A 37 -7.87 -5.13 -5.90
CA ALA A 37 -8.84 -5.90 -6.65
C ALA A 37 -10.29 -5.63 -6.19
N ILE A 38 -10.52 -5.60 -4.87
CA ILE A 38 -11.84 -5.29 -4.31
C ILE A 38 -12.25 -3.85 -4.64
N SER A 39 -11.35 -2.88 -4.44
CA SER A 39 -11.59 -1.46 -4.76
C SER A 39 -11.91 -1.26 -6.23
N LEU A 40 -11.21 -1.96 -7.11
CA LEU A 40 -11.40 -1.89 -8.55
C LEU A 40 -12.77 -2.48 -8.95
N LEU A 41 -13.12 -3.66 -8.44
CA LEU A 41 -14.41 -4.29 -8.71
C LEU A 41 -15.58 -3.44 -8.20
N ALA A 42 -15.44 -2.82 -7.03
CA ALA A 42 -16.42 -1.88 -6.51
C ALA A 42 -16.56 -0.63 -7.41
N GLY A 43 -15.44 -0.09 -7.89
CA GLY A 43 -15.41 0.99 -8.87
C GLY A 43 -16.13 0.62 -10.16
N MET A 44 -15.78 -0.52 -10.74
CA MET A 44 -16.38 -1.06 -11.96
C MET A 44 -17.89 -1.24 -11.82
N ALA A 45 -18.35 -1.84 -10.73
CA ALA A 45 -19.77 -2.04 -10.48
C ALA A 45 -20.54 -0.72 -10.36
N GLY A 46 -19.94 0.28 -9.69
CA GLY A 46 -20.56 1.60 -9.58
C GLY A 46 -20.64 2.34 -10.91
N TYR A 47 -19.57 2.36 -11.71
CA TYR A 47 -19.61 2.96 -13.05
C TYR A 47 -20.57 2.25 -13.99
N HIS A 48 -20.62 0.92 -13.94
CA HIS A 48 -21.58 0.14 -14.71
C HIS A 48 -23.04 0.45 -14.28
N HIS A 49 -23.30 0.63 -12.99
CA HIS A 49 -24.65 0.88 -12.48
C HIS A 49 -25.12 2.33 -12.66
N PHE A 50 -24.27 3.32 -12.33
CA PHE A 50 -24.65 4.73 -12.31
C PHE A 50 -24.46 5.43 -13.67
N GLU A 51 -23.50 5.00 -14.49
CA GLU A 51 -23.23 5.59 -15.81
C GLU A 51 -23.55 4.63 -16.96
N SER A 52 -24.05 3.41 -16.68
CA SER A 52 -24.35 2.38 -17.71
C SER A 52 -23.16 2.07 -18.63
N MET A 53 -21.93 2.30 -18.15
CA MET A 53 -20.70 2.08 -18.92
C MET A 53 -20.48 0.60 -19.22
N ALA A 54 -19.89 0.27 -20.36
CA ALA A 54 -19.41 -1.08 -20.61
C ALA A 54 -18.35 -1.46 -19.56
N TRP A 55 -18.24 -2.75 -19.21
CA TRP A 55 -17.31 -3.21 -18.17
C TRP A 55 -15.84 -2.80 -18.41
N ILE A 56 -15.42 -2.74 -19.68
CA ILE A 56 -14.06 -2.33 -20.04
C ILE A 56 -13.82 -0.84 -19.78
N ASP A 57 -14.82 0.00 -20.06
CA ASP A 57 -14.75 1.45 -19.81
C ASP A 57 -14.86 1.75 -18.31
N ALA A 58 -15.72 1.01 -17.61
CA ALA A 58 -15.84 1.05 -16.17
C ALA A 58 -14.52 0.64 -15.48
N PHE A 59 -13.85 -0.40 -15.99
CA PHE A 59 -12.53 -0.82 -15.53
C PHE A 59 -11.48 0.27 -15.75
N ALA A 60 -11.45 0.87 -16.94
CA ALA A 60 -10.48 1.92 -17.26
C ALA A 60 -10.67 3.15 -16.36
N ASN A 61 -11.91 3.63 -16.20
CA ASN A 61 -12.23 4.77 -15.35
C ASN A 61 -11.93 4.47 -13.86
N ALA A 62 -12.35 3.31 -13.35
CA ALA A 62 -12.07 2.90 -11.98
C ALA A 62 -10.56 2.78 -11.73
N SER A 63 -9.80 2.19 -12.66
CA SER A 63 -8.34 2.04 -12.54
C SER A 63 -7.63 3.38 -12.50
N MET A 64 -8.03 4.34 -13.36
CA MET A 64 -7.44 5.67 -13.37
C MET A 64 -7.66 6.38 -12.04
N ILE A 65 -8.89 6.41 -11.52
CA ILE A 65 -9.16 7.01 -10.22
C ILE A 65 -8.43 6.30 -9.08
N LEU A 66 -8.39 4.97 -9.10
CA LEU A 66 -7.68 4.19 -8.08
C LEU A 66 -6.17 4.46 -8.09
N SER A 67 -5.60 4.78 -9.25
CA SER A 67 -4.20 5.22 -9.39
C SER A 67 -3.95 6.70 -9.03
N GLY A 68 -4.99 7.46 -8.70
CA GLY A 68 -4.90 8.90 -8.40
C GLY A 68 -4.96 9.81 -9.62
N MET A 69 -5.27 9.25 -10.80
CA MET A 69 -5.53 10.03 -12.02
C MET A 69 -7.03 10.35 -12.12
N GLY A 70 -7.37 11.40 -12.89
CA GLY A 70 -8.77 11.70 -13.20
C GLY A 70 -9.42 10.59 -14.03
N PRO A 71 -10.76 10.56 -14.14
CA PRO A 71 -11.46 9.60 -14.98
C PRO A 71 -11.12 9.79 -16.46
N LEU A 72 -11.18 8.70 -17.22
CA LEU A 72 -10.91 8.69 -18.65
C LEU A 72 -11.99 9.42 -19.44
N GLN A 73 -13.25 9.25 -19.02
CA GLN A 73 -14.42 9.80 -19.67
C GLN A 73 -15.21 10.68 -18.69
N PRO A 74 -15.81 11.79 -19.13
CA PRO A 74 -16.68 12.59 -18.30
C PRO A 74 -17.94 11.81 -17.88
N MET A 75 -18.39 12.04 -16.65
CA MET A 75 -19.65 11.47 -16.14
C MET A 75 -20.79 12.33 -16.61
N GLU A 76 -21.80 11.73 -17.22
CA GLU A 76 -22.95 12.44 -17.78
C GLU A 76 -24.08 12.55 -16.77
N THR A 77 -24.24 11.55 -15.90
CA THR A 77 -25.36 11.46 -14.96
C THR A 77 -25.05 12.15 -13.63
N TRP A 78 -26.11 12.56 -12.93
CA TRP A 78 -25.95 13.11 -11.58
C TRP A 78 -25.43 12.05 -10.59
N GLY A 79 -25.95 10.82 -10.68
CA GLY A 79 -25.55 9.70 -9.82
C GLY A 79 -24.08 9.31 -10.01
N GLY A 80 -23.62 9.24 -11.26
CA GLY A 80 -22.23 8.91 -11.58
C GLY A 80 -21.25 10.01 -11.19
N LYS A 81 -21.63 11.29 -11.25
CA LYS A 81 -20.81 12.39 -10.70
C LYS A 81 -20.63 12.26 -9.19
N CYS A 82 -21.71 12.02 -8.45
CA CYS A 82 -21.63 11.80 -7.00
C CYS A 82 -20.81 10.56 -6.66
N PHE A 83 -21.03 9.45 -7.37
CA PHE A 83 -20.28 8.23 -7.21
C PHE A 83 -18.78 8.44 -7.46
N ALA A 84 -18.42 9.05 -8.60
CA ALA A 84 -17.03 9.32 -8.96
C ALA A 84 -16.32 10.18 -7.91
N GLY A 85 -17.01 11.18 -7.35
CA GLY A 85 -16.47 12.01 -6.26
C GLY A 85 -16.16 11.20 -4.99
N TRP A 86 -17.12 10.41 -4.51
CA TRP A 86 -16.91 9.54 -3.34
C TRP A 86 -15.85 8.47 -3.59
N TYR A 87 -15.87 7.86 -4.77
CA TYR A 87 -14.91 6.86 -5.19
C TYR A 87 -13.50 7.43 -5.29
N ALA A 88 -13.34 8.68 -5.74
CA ALA A 88 -12.05 9.36 -5.79
C ALA A 88 -11.49 9.66 -4.41
N LEU A 89 -12.31 10.14 -3.47
CA LEU A 89 -11.88 10.35 -2.08
C LEU A 89 -11.44 9.04 -1.42
N TYR A 90 -12.24 7.98 -1.58
CA TYR A 90 -11.89 6.65 -1.11
C TYR A 90 -10.58 6.15 -1.74
N SER A 91 -10.46 6.27 -3.07
CA SER A 91 -9.29 5.80 -3.83
C SER A 91 -8.01 6.50 -3.42
N GLY A 92 -8.05 7.82 -3.17
CA GLY A 92 -6.90 8.56 -2.67
C GLY A 92 -6.42 8.05 -1.31
N LEU A 93 -7.35 7.80 -0.39
CA LEU A 93 -7.00 7.21 0.92
C LEU A 93 -6.50 5.77 0.78
N ALA A 94 -7.12 4.97 -0.10
CA ALA A 94 -6.69 3.60 -0.38
C ALA A 94 -5.27 3.57 -0.95
N LEU A 95 -4.92 4.47 -1.87
CA LEU A 95 -3.59 4.58 -2.46
C LEU A 95 -2.53 4.86 -1.40
N ILE A 96 -2.80 5.79 -0.47
CA ILE A 96 -1.90 6.10 0.65
C ILE A 96 -1.73 4.88 1.56
N LEU A 97 -2.84 4.22 1.91
CA LEU A 97 -2.83 3.04 2.78
C LEU A 97 -2.06 1.87 2.15
N ILE A 98 -2.29 1.59 0.88
CA ILE A 98 -1.60 0.54 0.12
C ILE A 98 -0.10 0.85 0.01
N SER A 99 0.24 2.10 -0.31
CA SER A 99 1.64 2.54 -0.36
C SER A 99 2.33 2.34 0.98
N GLY A 100 1.68 2.72 2.08
CA GLY A 100 2.17 2.48 3.43
C GLY A 100 2.36 0.99 3.74
N LEU A 101 1.41 0.13 3.34
CA LEU A 101 1.49 -1.32 3.56
C LEU A 101 2.71 -1.96 2.86
N ILE A 102 3.03 -1.48 1.67
CA ILE A 102 4.17 -1.96 0.87
C ILE A 102 5.49 -1.36 1.39
N LEU A 103 5.52 -0.06 1.67
CA LEU A 103 6.75 0.67 2.04
C LEU A 103 7.15 0.47 3.50
N ALA A 104 6.21 0.28 4.43
CA ALA A 104 6.50 0.15 5.86
C ALA A 104 7.57 -0.92 6.20
N PRO A 105 7.50 -2.18 5.70
CA PRO A 105 8.54 -3.16 5.99
C PRO A 105 9.91 -2.77 5.41
N ILE A 106 9.94 -2.08 4.27
CA ILE A 106 11.17 -1.63 3.61
C ILE A 106 11.82 -0.51 4.43
N LEU A 107 11.04 0.52 4.78
CA LEU A 107 11.50 1.66 5.58
C LEU A 107 11.93 1.21 6.98
N HIS A 108 11.15 0.33 7.62
CA HIS A 108 11.53 -0.24 8.92
C HIS A 108 12.88 -0.97 8.85
N ARG A 109 13.09 -1.79 7.81
CA ARG A 109 14.36 -2.51 7.62
C ARG A 109 15.52 -1.57 7.33
N LEU A 110 15.29 -0.53 6.53
CA LEU A 110 16.32 0.48 6.22
C LEU A 110 16.75 1.21 7.49
N MET A 111 15.80 1.70 8.28
CA MET A 111 16.09 2.39 9.54
C MET A 111 16.79 1.48 10.55
N HIS A 112 16.37 0.22 10.66
CA HIS A 112 17.00 -0.73 11.57
C HIS A 112 18.44 -1.06 11.13
N ARG A 113 18.72 -1.15 9.82
CA ARG A 113 20.08 -1.35 9.33
C ARG A 113 20.99 -0.16 9.63
N PHE A 114 20.51 1.07 9.39
CA PHE A 114 21.29 2.27 9.68
C PHE A 114 21.63 2.43 11.16
N HIS A 115 20.74 2.04 12.08
CA HIS A 115 21.06 2.10 13.51
C HIS A 115 22.10 1.05 13.94
N LEU A 116 22.05 -0.15 13.35
CA LEU A 116 23.05 -1.20 13.62
C LEU A 116 24.44 -0.80 13.12
N ASP A 117 24.52 -0.19 11.94
CA ASP A 117 25.80 0.28 11.39
C ASP A 117 26.45 1.33 12.34
N THR A 118 25.67 2.18 13.02
CA THR A 118 26.19 3.16 13.99
C THR A 118 26.65 2.53 15.31
N GLU A 119 25.92 1.55 15.85
CA GLU A 119 26.30 0.86 17.10
C GLU A 119 27.59 0.02 16.90
N ASP A 120 27.74 -0.63 15.74
CA ASP A 120 28.94 -1.41 15.40
C ASP A 120 30.20 -0.51 15.25
N ASP A 121 30.05 0.69 14.68
CA ASP A 121 31.14 1.66 14.52
C ASP A 121 31.61 2.23 15.88
N GLU A 122 30.67 2.53 16.81
CA GLU A 122 30.98 2.98 18.18
C GLU A 122 31.70 1.90 19.00
N GLU A 123 31.26 0.64 18.92
CA GLU A 123 31.95 -0.47 19.59
C GLU A 123 33.35 -0.75 19.01
N ALA A 124 33.54 -0.54 17.70
CA ALA A 124 34.84 -0.71 17.04
C ALA A 124 35.84 0.38 17.48
N GLU A 125 35.41 1.64 17.64
CA GLU A 125 36.24 2.72 18.19
C GLU A 125 36.62 2.49 19.66
N GLU A 126 35.68 2.03 20.51
CA GLU A 126 35.98 1.73 21.92
C GLU A 126 36.97 0.57 22.09
N ARG A 127 36.93 -0.45 21.21
CA ARG A 127 37.85 -1.59 21.24
C ARG A 127 39.22 -1.27 20.65
N GLY A 128 39.32 -0.32 19.72
CA GLY A 128 40.60 0.15 19.15
C GLY A 128 41.37 1.13 20.04
N SER A 129 40.72 1.69 21.07
CA SER A 129 41.31 2.63 22.03
C SER A 129 41.89 1.97 23.30
N LYS A 130 41.78 0.63 23.43
CA LYS A 130 42.38 -0.18 24.51
C LYS A 130 43.59 -0.96 24.01
#